data_AF-A0A3B8MQJ8-F1
#
_entry.id   AF-A0A3B8MQJ8-F1
#
_cell.length_a   1.000
_cell.length_b   1.000
_cell.length_c   1.000
_cell.angle_alpha   90.00
_cell.angle_beta   90.00
_cell.angle_gamma   90.00
#
_symmetry.space_group_name_H-M   'P 1'
#
loop_
_entity.id
_entity.type
_entity.pdbx_description
1 polymer ?
#
loop_
_entity_poly.entity_id
_entity_poly.type
_entity_poly.pdbx_seq_one_letter_code
_entity_poly.pdbx_strand_id
1 'polypeptide(L)' 'MIITDIFMPEEGGLEVIRTVKKTTPEAKIIAISGFDLRQEVDVLELAKKYGADETFQKPVHAQILSETINLLLSN' A
#
# COMPACT_ATOMS: atom_id res chain seq x y z
N MET A 1 3.52 -11.02 -3.05
CA MET A 1 2.61 -9.91 -2.73
C MET A 1 2.92 -9.40 -1.33
N ILE A 2 2.78 -8.10 -1.10
CA ILE A 2 2.96 -7.45 0.20
C ILE A 2 1.74 -6.59 0.50
N ILE A 3 1.30 -6.60 1.76
CA ILE A 3 0.30 -5.67 2.29
C ILE A 3 0.96 -4.99 3.48
N THR A 4 1.08 -3.66 3.46
CA THR A 4 1.81 -2.90 4.48
C THR A 4 1.01 -1.72 5.00
N ASP A 5 1.17 -1.40 6.27
CA ASP A 5 0.76 -0.10 6.82
C ASP A 5 1.76 0.97 6.35
N ILE A 6 1.29 2.19 6.12
CA ILE A 6 2.16 3.32 5.79
C ILE A 6 2.88 3.83 7.03
N PHE A 7 2.18 3.89 8.17
CA PHE A 7 2.73 4.43 9.41
C PHE A 7 3.15 3.29 10.34
N MET A 8 4.45 3.03 10.41
CA MET A 8 5.05 2.03 11.30
C MET A 8 6.18 2.68 12.13
N PRO A 9 6.45 2.22 13.37
CA PRO A 9 7.41 2.88 14.26
C PRO A 9 8.88 2.82 13.81
N GLU A 10 9.26 1.80 13.05
CA GLU A 10 10.64 1.59 12.58
C GLU A 10 10.77 2.00 11.10
N GLU A 11 10.71 1.04 10.17
CA GLU A 11 10.67 1.33 8.74
C GLU A 11 9.25 1.72 8.30
N GLY A 12 9.08 2.92 7.75
CA GLY A 12 7.79 3.37 7.23
C GLY A 12 7.38 2.57 5.99
N GLY A 13 6.08 2.35 5.78
CA GLY A 13 5.57 1.58 4.64
C GLY A 13 5.96 2.15 3.28
N LEU A 14 6.18 3.46 3.18
CA LEU A 14 6.68 4.10 1.95
C LEU A 14 8.10 3.66 1.59
N GLU A 15 8.96 3.43 2.58
CA GLU A 15 10.31 2.92 2.37
C GLU A 15 10.26 1.45 1.94
N VAL A 16 9.42 0.65 2.59
CA VAL A 16 9.16 -0.75 2.20
C VAL A 16 8.72 -0.83 0.74
N ILE A 17 7.75 -0.02 0.31
CA ILE A 17 7.26 0.00 -1.08
C ILE A 17 8.42 0.27 -2.06
N ARG A 18 9.22 1.32 -1.78
CA ARG A 18 10.36 1.69 -2.63
C ARG A 18 11.41 0.60 -2.71
N THR A 19 11.76 0.02 -1.57
CA THR A 19 12.79 -1.03 -1.49
C THR A 19 12.32 -2.27 -2.25
N VAL A 20 11.09 -2.72 -2.00
CA VAL A 20 10.52 -3.89 -2.68
C VAL A 20 10.43 -3.66 -4.18
N LYS A 21 9.96 -2.50 -4.65
CA LYS A 21 9.89 -2.24 -6.10
C LYS A 21 11.26 -2.12 -6.76
N LYS A 22 12.31 -1.76 -6.01
CA LYS A 22 13.69 -1.79 -6.52
C LYS A 22 14.25 -3.21 -6.60
N THR A 23 13.97 -4.07 -5.63
CA THR A 23 14.54 -5.43 -5.54
C THR A 23 13.70 -6.49 -6.24
N THR A 24 12.39 -6.26 -6.36
CA THR A 24 11.38 -7.19 -6.87
C THR A 24 10.27 -6.39 -7.60
N PRO A 25 10.55 -5.83 -8.78
CA PRO A 25 9.65 -4.89 -9.47
C PRO A 25 8.23 -5.44 -9.73
N GLU A 26 8.12 -6.76 -9.94
CA GLU A 26 6.87 -7.48 -10.19
C GLU A 26 6.02 -7.75 -8.95
N ALA A 27 6.57 -7.56 -7.74
CA ALA A 27 5.83 -7.81 -6.51
C ALA A 27 4.59 -6.92 -6.43
N LYS A 28 3.40 -7.53 -6.29
CA LYS A 28 2.16 -6.80 -6.03
C LYS A 28 2.16 -6.21 -4.62
N ILE A 29 1.82 -4.93 -4.49
CA ILE A 29 1.83 -4.22 -3.20
C ILE A 29 0.50 -3.51 -2.95
N ILE A 30 -0.08 -3.74 -1.77
CA ILE A 30 -1.22 -2.98 -1.25
C ILE A 30 -0.73 -2.15 -0.05
N ALA A 31 -0.91 -0.83 -0.09
CA ALA A 31 -0.57 0.05 1.04
C ALA A 31 -1.83 0.52 1.78
N ILE A 32 -1.80 0.46 3.11
CA ILE A 32 -2.94 0.84 3.95
C ILE A 32 -2.51 1.98 4.86
N SER A 33 -3.32 3.04 5.01
CA SER A 33 -3.06 4.14 5.93
C SER A 33 -4.22 4.38 6.87
N GLY A 34 -3.93 4.55 8.16
CA GLY A 34 -4.92 4.99 9.15
C GLY A 34 -5.06 6.49 9.30
N PHE A 35 -4.26 7.28 8.58
CA PHE A 35 -4.23 8.73 8.75
C PHE A 35 -5.26 9.42 7.84
N ASP A 36 -5.87 10.49 8.36
CA ASP A 36 -6.87 11.28 7.65
C ASP A 36 -6.23 12.08 6.50
N LEU A 37 -6.88 12.12 5.34
CA LEU A 37 -6.45 12.81 4.11
C LEU A 37 -6.38 14.35 4.25
N ARG A 38 -6.57 14.87 5.47
CA ARG A 38 -6.57 16.30 5.81
C ARG A 38 -5.17 16.90 6.06
N GLN A 39 -4.08 16.15 5.86
CA GLN A 39 -2.73 16.72 5.81
C GLN A 39 -2.38 17.18 4.40
N GLU A 40 -1.46 18.15 4.27
CA GLU A 40 -1.03 18.74 2.99
C GLU A 40 -0.49 17.73 1.96
N VAL A 41 -0.18 16.49 2.39
CA VAL A 41 0.32 15.42 1.53
C VAL A 41 -0.59 14.21 1.63
N ASP A 42 -1.19 13.84 0.50
CA ASP A 42 -1.90 12.56 0.34
C ASP A 42 -0.87 11.42 0.30
N VAL A 43 -0.68 10.77 1.44
CA VAL A 43 0.26 9.65 1.61
C VAL A 43 -0.15 8.41 0.82
N LEU A 44 -1.45 8.22 0.54
CA LEU A 44 -1.92 7.11 -0.29
C LEU A 44 -1.57 7.37 -1.76
N GLU A 45 -1.71 8.61 -2.22
CA GLU A 45 -1.25 9.02 -3.55
C GLU A 45 0.27 8.83 -3.68
N LEU A 46 1.02 9.19 -2.63
CA LEU A 46 2.47 8.99 -2.59
C LEU A 46 2.86 7.51 -2.65
N ALA A 47 2.13 6.64 -1.94
CA ALA A 47 2.32 5.19 -2.02
C ALA A 47 2.09 4.66 -3.45
N LYS A 48 1.04 5.11 -4.16
CA LYS A 48 0.83 4.76 -5.58
C LYS A 48 2.00 5.24 -6.45
N LYS A 49 2.48 6.48 -6.25
CA LYS A 49 3.66 7.02 -6.97
C LYS A 49 4.94 6.22 -6.72
N TYR A 50 5.07 5.58 -5.56
CA TYR A 50 6.23 4.72 -5.24
C TYR A 50 6.06 3.28 -5.74
N GLY A 51 4.90 2.95 -6.31
CA GLY A 51 4.64 1.68 -6.96
C GLY A 51 3.68 0.77 -6.21
N ALA A 52 2.94 1.24 -5.20
CA ALA A 52 1.82 0.47 -4.69
C ALA A 52 0.80 0.22 -5.81
N ASP A 53 0.41 -1.04 -6.00
CA ASP A 53 -0.59 -1.44 -7.00
C ASP A 53 -1.99 -1.00 -6.55
N GLU A 54 -2.29 -1.10 -5.26
CA GLU A 54 -3.50 -0.53 -4.67
C GLU A 54 -3.28 0.11 -3.30
N THR A 55 -4.19 0.99 -2.91
CA THR A 55 -4.14 1.69 -1.63
C THR A 55 -5.50 1.77 -0.93
N PHE A 56 -5.49 1.70 0.41
CA PHE A 56 -6.70 1.81 1.22
C PHE A 56 -6.52 2.74 2.41
N GLN A 57 -7.59 3.48 2.74
CA GLN A 57 -7.71 4.17 4.01
C GLN A 57 -8.35 3.24 5.04
N LYS A 58 -7.84 3.21 6.27
CA LYS A 58 -8.49 2.49 7.37
C LYS A 58 -9.75 3.27 7.81
N PRO A 59 -10.85 2.58 8.18
CA PRO A 59 -10.97 1.12 8.23
C PRO A 59 -11.16 0.49 6.83
N VAL A 60 -10.57 -0.69 6.63
CA VAL A 60 -10.71 -1.48 5.39
C VAL A 60 -11.60 -2.68 5.65
N HIS A 61 -12.63 -2.86 4.83
CA HIS A 61 -13.48 -4.06 4.91
C HIS A 61 -12.74 -5.28 4.36
N ALA A 62 -12.74 -6.39 5.11
CA ALA A 62 -12.05 -7.62 4.75
C ALA A 62 -12.49 -8.19 3.38
N GLN A 63 -13.78 -8.04 3.03
CA GLN A 63 -14.32 -8.48 1.75
C GLN A 63 -13.64 -7.76 0.58
N ILE A 64 -13.58 -6.43 0.63
CA ILE A 64 -12.94 -5.61 -0.41
C ILE A 64 -11.45 -5.93 -0.50
N LEU A 65 -10.77 -6.07 0.64
CA LEU A 65 -9.36 -6.45 0.65
C LEU A 65 -9.11 -7.81 -0.01
N SER A 66 -9.95 -8.81 0.29
CA SER A 66 -9.85 -10.14 -0.31
C SER A 66 -10.11 -10.13 -1.82
N GLU A 67 -11.10 -9.34 -2.27
CA GLU A 67 -11.40 -9.18 -3.70
C GLU A 67 -10.23 -8.55 -4.46
N THR A 68 -9.61 -7.50 -3.90
CA THR A 68 -8.43 -6.85 -4.48
C THR A 68 -7.22 -7.77 -4.51
N ILE A 69 -7.00 -8.57 -3.46
CA ILE A 69 -5.93 -9.57 -3.46
C ILE A 69 -6.11 -10.57 -4.60
N ASN A 70 -7.32 -11.12 -4.76
CA ASN A 70 -7.61 -12.08 -5.83
C ASN A 70 -7.39 -11.45 -7.22
N LEU A 71 -7.85 -10.22 -7.43
CA LEU A 71 -7.66 -9.48 -8.68
C LEU A 71 -6.18 -9.26 -9.02
N LEU A 72 -5.36 -8.93 -8.01
CA LEU A 72 -3.93 -8.65 -8.23
C LEU A 72 -3.11 -9.92 -8.45
N LEU A 73 -3.53 -11.06 -7.92
CA LEU A 73 -2.85 -12.36 -8.06
C LEU A 73 -3.30 -13.19 -9.27
N SER A 74 -4.45 -12.86 -9.87
CA SER A 74 -4.98 -13.57 -11.04
C SER A 74 -4.35 -13.12 -12.38
N ASN A 75 -3.39 -12.19 -12.35
CA ASN A 75 -2.70 -11.65 -13.52
C ASN A 75 -1.25 -12.11 -13.59
#